data_AF-A0A6N9BTH6-F1
#
_entry.id   AF-A0A6N9BTH6-F1
#
_cell.length_a   1.000
_cell.length_b   1.000
_cell.length_c   1.000
_cell.angle_alpha   90.00
_cell.angle_beta   90.00
_cell.angle_gamma   90.00
#
_symmetry.space_group_name_H-M   'P 1'
#
loop_
_entity.id
_entity.type
_entity.pdbx_description
1 polymer ?
#
loop_
_entity_poly.entity_id
_entity_poly.type
_entity_poly.pdbx_seq_one_letter_code
_entity_poly.pdbx_strand_id
1 'polypeptide(L)' 'MLKNLRGLFSRDLSIDLGTANTLIFVRDEGIVLNEHSVVAIRTNENRSSIAAVGHYAKRMLGRTPGSISA' A
#
# COMPACT_ATOMS: atom_id res chain seq x y z
N MET A 1 9.94 23.31 24.90
CA MET A 1 9.18 24.20 23.98
C MET A 1 9.15 23.75 22.51
N LEU A 2 10.16 23.03 21.96
CA LEU A 2 10.15 22.63 20.53
C LEU A 2 9.20 21.47 20.13
N LYS A 3 8.62 20.72 21.08
CA LYS A 3 7.76 19.57 20.75
C LYS A 3 6.45 19.98 20.03
N ASN A 4 5.93 21.17 20.30
CA ASN A 4 4.64 21.61 19.78
C ASN A 4 4.70 22.13 18.33
N LEU A 5 5.89 22.47 17.82
CA LEU A 5 6.04 22.93 16.44
C LEU A 5 5.95 21.78 15.43
N ARG A 6 6.29 20.54 15.83
CA ARG A 6 6.22 19.36 14.95
C ARG A 6 4.77 18.94 14.64
N GLY A 7 3.84 19.18 15.56
CA GLY A 7 2.41 18.84 15.38
C GLY A 7 1.71 19.72 14.34
N LEU A 8 2.11 20.99 14.22
CA LEU A 8 1.56 21.92 13.21
C LEU A 8 1.91 21.55 11.76
N PHE A 9 2.96 20.75 11.55
CA PHE A 9 3.37 20.26 10.22
C PHE A 9 3.10 18.76 10.04
N SER A 10 2.33 18.15 10.95
CA SER A 10 1.90 16.75 10.86
C SER A 10 0.76 16.62 9.84
N ARG A 11 0.85 15.65 8.91
CA ARG A 11 -0.31 15.24 8.10
C ARG A 11 -1.09 14.20 8.89
N ASP A 12 -2.26 14.59 9.38
CA ASP A 12 -3.17 13.65 10.05
C ASP A 12 -3.73 12.67 9.03
N LEU A 13 -3.47 11.37 9.27
CA LEU A 13 -3.79 10.26 8.38
C LEU A 13 -4.74 9.29 9.08
N SER A 14 -5.73 8.80 8.35
CA SER A 14 -6.53 7.63 8.73
C SER A 14 -6.41 6.57 7.63
N ILE A 15 -6.18 5.32 8.02
CA ILE A 15 -5.99 4.22 7.07
C ILE A 15 -7.07 3.17 7.30
N ASP A 16 -7.82 2.86 6.26
CA ASP A 16 -8.71 1.70 6.21
C ASP A 16 -7.97 0.54 5.53
N LEU A 17 -7.76 -0.56 6.25
CA LEU A 17 -7.04 -1.75 5.78
C LEU A 17 -8.02 -2.88 5.50
N GLY A 18 -8.87 -2.67 4.49
CA GLY A 18 -9.85 -3.66 4.05
C GLY A 18 -9.21 -4.86 3.34
N THR A 19 -9.94 -5.98 3.27
CA THR A 19 -9.48 -7.21 2.60
C THR A 19 -9.33 -7.05 1.08
N ALA A 20 -10.17 -6.23 0.46
CA ALA A 20 -10.14 -5.97 -0.97
C ALA A 20 -9.37 -4.69 -1.32
N ASN A 21 -9.57 -3.62 -0.55
CA ASN A 21 -9.03 -2.30 -0.81
C ASN A 21 -8.45 -1.67 0.46
N THR A 22 -7.39 -0.87 0.28
CA THR A 22 -6.80 -0.01 1.29
C THR A 22 -7.08 1.44 0.91
N LEU A 23 -7.59 2.21 1.86
CA LEU A 23 -7.84 3.64 1.68
C LEU A 23 -7.01 4.46 2.65
N ILE A 24 -6.52 5.61 2.19
CA ILE A 24 -5.89 6.61 3.06
C ILE A 24 -6.69 7.90 2.95
N PHE A 25 -7.12 8.40 4.10
CA PHE A 25 -7.74 9.71 4.27
C PHE A 25 -6.75 10.66 4.93
N VAL A 26 -6.63 11.88 4.39
CA VAL A 26 -5.88 12.99 4.99
C VAL A 26 -6.87 14.04 5.44
N ARG A 27 -6.74 14.51 6.69
CA ARG A 27 -7.55 15.62 7.21
C ARG A 27 -7.47 16.80 6.25
N ASP A 28 -8.63 17.37 5.91
CA ASP A 28 -8.80 18.52 5.00
C ASP A 28 -8.46 18.27 3.51
N GLU A 29 -7.95 17.08 3.14
CA GLU A 29 -7.75 16.69 1.72
C GLU A 29 -8.71 15.59 1.25
N GLY A 30 -9.29 14.81 2.17
CA GLY A 30 -10.19 13.71 1.83
C GLY A 30 -9.45 12.39 1.59
N ILE A 31 -10.05 11.50 0.80
CA ILE A 31 -9.42 10.23 0.42
C ILE A 31 -8.34 10.51 -0.63
N VAL A 32 -7.08 10.31 -0.26
CA VAL A 32 -5.92 10.56 -1.12
C VAL A 32 -5.36 9.28 -1.76
N LEU A 33 -5.76 8.11 -1.26
CA LEU A 33 -5.40 6.82 -1.83
C LEU A 33 -6.58 5.84 -1.73
N ASN A 34 -6.82 5.10 -2.80
CA ASN A 34 -7.73 3.95 -2.84
C ASN A 34 -7.09 2.90 -3.75
N GLU A 35 -6.42 1.93 -3.17
CA GLU A 35 -5.69 0.88 -3.87
C GLU A 35 -6.23 -0.50 -3.49
N HIS A 36 -6.02 -1.50 -4.35
CA HIS A 36 -6.33 -2.88 -3.96
C HIS A 36 -5.38 -3.35 -2.85
N SER A 37 -5.88 -4.06 -1.85
CA SER A 37 -5.10 -4.67 -0.76
C SER A 37 -4.37 -5.92 -1.25
N VAL A 38 -3.52 -5.77 -2.27
CA VAL A 38 -2.84 -6.85 -2.98
C VAL A 38 -1.38 -6.49 -3.18
N VAL A 39 -0.50 -7.48 -2.99
CA VAL A 39 0.94 -7.37 -3.21
C VAL A 39 1.39 -8.55 -4.06
N ALA A 40 2.11 -8.27 -5.14
CA ALA A 40 2.79 -9.30 -5.92
C ALA A 40 4.22 -9.48 -5.38
N ILE A 41 4.56 -10.70 -4.99
CA ILE A 41 5.86 -11.07 -4.43
C ILE A 41 6.61 -11.93 -5.44
N ARG A 42 7.84 -11.54 -5.74
CA ARG A 42 8.79 -12.35 -6.52
C ARG A 42 9.67 -13.15 -5.57
N THR A 43 9.79 -14.44 -5.84
CA THR A 43 10.68 -15.34 -5.11
C THR A 43 11.81 -15.80 -6.04
N ASN A 44 13.05 -15.49 -5.66
CA ASN A 44 14.25 -15.96 -6.34
C ASN A 44 15.10 -16.71 -5.32
N GLU A 45 15.35 -18.01 -5.57
CA GLU A 45 16.03 -18.89 -4.62
C GLU A 45 15.40 -18.81 -3.22
N ASN A 46 16.12 -18.24 -2.24
CA ASN A 46 15.68 -18.06 -0.86
C ASN A 46 15.38 -16.59 -0.50
N ARG A 47 15.23 -15.70 -1.49
CA ARG A 47 14.95 -14.28 -1.28
C ARG A 47 13.61 -13.91 -1.90
N SER A 48 12.82 -13.12 -1.16
CA SER A 48 11.56 -12.55 -1.62
C SER A 48 11.71 -11.05 -1.80
N SER A 49 11.12 -10.49 -2.86
CA SER A 49 11.04 -9.05 -3.10
C SER A 49 9.66 -8.64 -3.59
N ILE A 50 9.29 -7.38 -3.37
CA ILE A 50 8.03 -6.82 -3.88
C ILE A 50 8.18 -6.58 -5.38
N ALA A 51 7.33 -7.21 -6.18
CA ALA A 51 7.24 -6.98 -7.62
C ALA A 51 6.27 -5.85 -7.96
N ALA A 52 5.14 -5.76 -7.26
CA ALA A 52 4.14 -4.71 -7.39
C ALA A 52 3.23 -4.64 -6.16
N VAL A 53 2.52 -3.53 -6.00
CA VAL A 53 1.48 -3.32 -4.98
C VAL A 53 0.23 -2.72 -5.61
N GLY A 54 -0.91 -2.81 -4.93
CA GLY A 54 -2.11 -2.10 -5.33
C GLY A 54 -2.71 -2.63 -6.63
N HIS A 55 -3.20 -1.71 -7.45
CA HIS A 55 -3.81 -1.98 -8.74
C HIS A 55 -2.89 -2.78 -9.68
N TYR A 56 -1.59 -2.48 -9.69
CA TYR A 56 -0.62 -3.23 -10.51
C TYR A 56 -0.51 -4.69 -10.08
N ALA A 57 -0.46 -4.96 -8.77
CA ALA A 57 -0.45 -6.31 -8.25
C ALA A 57 -1.77 -7.05 -8.54
N LYS A 58 -2.92 -6.37 -8.38
CA LYS A 58 -4.24 -6.94 -8.69
C LYS A 58 -4.34 -7.45 -10.13
N ARG A 59 -3.76 -6.74 -11.10
CA ARG A 59 -3.75 -7.15 -12.52
C ARG A 59 -2.93 -8.41 -12.80
N MET A 60 -2.05 -8.81 -11.87
CA MET A 60 -1.23 -10.01 -11.99
C MET A 60 -1.96 -11.27 -11.51
N LEU A 61 -3.09 -11.14 -10.80
CA LEU A 61 -3.88 -12.29 -10.33
C LEU A 61 -4.23 -13.24 -11.48
N GLY A 62 -3.90 -14.53 -11.31
CA GLY A 62 -4.12 -15.56 -12.31
C GLY A 62 -3.25 -15.43 -13.57
N ARG A 63 -2.25 -14.54 -13.57
CA ARG A 63 -1.38 -14.23 -14.71
C ARG A 63 0.10 -14.17 -14.32
N THR A 64 0.49 -14.68 -13.15
CA THR A 64 1.88 -14.66 -12.70
C THR A 64 2.70 -15.82 -13.30
N PRO A 65 3.98 -15.58 -13.64
CA PRO A 65 4.93 -16.67 -13.86
C PRO A 65 5.23 -17.38 -12.53
N GLY A 66 5.75 -18.61 -12.56
CA GLY A 66 5.97 -19.42 -11.35
C GLY A 66 6.89 -18.80 -10.28
N SER A 67 7.73 -17.83 -10.65
CA SER A 67 8.56 -17.08 -9.70
C SER A 67 7.83 -15.93 -8.99
N ILE A 68 6.54 -15.70 -9.28
CA ILE A 68 5.75 -14.62 -8.69
C ILE A 68 4.41 -15.15 -8.17
N SER A 69 4.04 -14.75 -6.96
CA SER A 69 2.71 -14.92 -6.39
C SER A 69 2.05 -13.56 -6.22
N ALA A 70 0.76 -13.42 -6.56
CA ALA A 70 -0.01 -12.19 -6.44
C ALA A 70 -1.40 -12.49 -5.88
#